data_AF-A0A3M5T1V7-F1
#
_entry.id   AF-A0A3M5T1V7-F1
#
_cell.length_a   1.000
_cell.length_b   1.000
_cell.length_c   1.000
_cell.angle_alpha   90.00
_cell.angle_beta   90.00
_cell.angle_gamma   90.00
#
_symmetry.space_group_name_H-M   'P 1'
#
loop_
_entity.id
_entity.type
_entity.pdbx_description
1 polymer ?
#
loop_
_entity_poly.entity_id
_entity_poly.type
_entity_poly.pdbx_seq_one_letter_code
_entity_poly.pdbx_strand_id
1 'polypeptide(L)'
;MSIIESMVPASEVYSIDEAFADLTGIPGDLTAFGRRIRATIHKCTGIPVGVGIGPTKTLAKLANYTAKRLLSHTGGVVDRGFNEGTGLRE
;
A
#
# COMPACT_ATOMS: atom_id res chain seq x y z
N MET A 1 0.58 1.66 15.64
CA MET A 1 0.87 2.09 14.25
C MET A 1 2.35 2.42 14.01
N SER A 2 3.21 2.33 15.04
CA SER A 2 4.60 2.82 15.01
C SER A 2 5.54 2.21 13.96
N ILE A 3 5.27 1.00 13.48
CA ILE A 3 6.05 0.40 12.38
C ILE A 3 5.91 1.24 11.10
N ILE A 4 4.68 1.60 10.73
CA ILE A 4 4.43 2.41 9.53
C ILE A 4 5.07 3.79 9.71
N GLU A 5 4.81 4.45 10.84
CA GLU A 5 5.35 5.77 11.20
C GLU A 5 6.88 5.85 11.07
N SER A 6 7.60 4.77 11.39
CA SER A 6 9.06 4.72 11.25
C SER A 6 9.59 4.58 9.82
N MET A 7 8.72 4.26 8.86
CA MET A 7 9.10 3.95 7.48
C MET A 7 8.71 5.04 6.49
N VAL A 8 7.80 5.94 6.87
CA VAL A 8 7.22 6.96 5.98
C VAL A 8 7.32 8.35 6.59
N PRO A 9 7.31 9.43 5.80
CA PRO A 9 7.38 10.80 6.31
C PRO A 9 6.21 11.16 7.23
N ALA A 10 5.01 10.68 6.90
CA ALA A 10 3.80 10.90 7.69
C ALA A 10 2.81 9.74 7.52
N SER A 11 2.00 9.48 8.54
CA SER A 11 0.89 8.54 8.46
C SER A 11 -0.29 9.00 9.31
N GLU A 12 -1.48 8.59 8.92
CA GLU A 12 -2.75 8.88 9.57
C GLU A 12 -3.46 7.57 9.92
N VAL A 13 -3.82 7.40 11.19
CA VAL A 13 -4.63 6.27 11.64
C VAL A 13 -6.09 6.54 11.25
N TYR A 14 -6.68 5.66 10.45
CA TYR A 14 -8.08 5.77 10.03
C TYR A 14 -9.00 4.93 10.92
N SER A 15 -8.54 3.74 11.34
CA SER A 15 -9.21 2.84 12.27
C SER A 15 -8.18 2.03 13.07
N ILE A 16 -8.65 1.10 13.91
CA ILE A 16 -7.77 0.20 14.67
C ILE A 16 -6.86 -0.67 13.77
N ASP A 17 -7.32 -1.00 12.55
CA ASP A 17 -6.66 -1.91 11.61
C ASP A 17 -6.27 -1.25 10.28
N GLU A 18 -6.50 0.06 10.13
CA GLU A 18 -6.27 0.79 8.87
C GLU A 18 -5.54 2.11 9.08
N ALA A 19 -4.55 2.36 8.21
CA ALA A 19 -3.78 3.60 8.16
C ALA A 19 -3.65 4.07 6.71
N PHE A 20 -3.49 5.38 6.54
CA PHE A 20 -2.93 5.99 5.34
C PHE A 20 -1.49 6.41 5.61
N ALA A 21 -0.61 6.20 4.64
CA ALA A 21 0.77 6.64 4.69
C ALA A 21 1.03 7.62 3.56
N ASP A 22 1.68 8.74 3.87
CA ASP A 22 2.20 9.64 2.86
C ASP A 22 3.48 9.04 2.27
N LEU A 23 3.52 8.89 0.95
CA LEU A 23 4.67 8.37 0.22
C LEU A 23 5.40 9.47 -0.55
N THR A 24 5.02 10.74 -0.37
CA THR A 24 5.63 11.89 -1.03
C THR A 24 7.12 11.94 -0.72
N GLY A 25 7.95 12.05 -1.76
CA GLY A 25 9.40 12.10 -1.61
C GLY A 25 10.07 10.75 -1.34
N ILE A 26 9.33 9.63 -1.24
CA ILE A 26 9.93 8.29 -1.21
C ILE A 26 10.41 7.93 -2.61
N PRO A 27 11.72 7.74 -2.83
CA PRO A 27 12.24 7.42 -4.15
C PRO A 27 12.06 5.94 -4.48
N GLY A 28 12.07 5.64 -5.79
CA GLY A 28 12.12 4.27 -6.32
C GLY A 28 10.76 3.61 -6.49
N ASP A 29 10.76 2.28 -6.57
CA ASP A 29 9.57 1.46 -6.80
C ASP A 29 8.68 1.41 -5.54
N LEU A 30 7.55 2.11 -5.60
CA LEU A 30 6.56 2.14 -4.52
C LEU A 30 5.91 0.76 -4.28
N THR A 31 5.82 -0.10 -5.29
CA THR A 31 5.33 -1.48 -5.11
C THR A 31 6.33 -2.28 -4.27
N ALA A 32 7.62 -2.20 -4.57
CA ALA A 32 8.66 -2.82 -3.73
C ALA A 32 8.68 -2.24 -2.31
N PHE A 33 8.47 -0.93 -2.16
CA PHE A 33 8.32 -0.28 -0.87
C PHE A 33 7.12 -0.82 -0.07
N GLY A 34 5.94 -0.95 -0.71
CA GLY A 34 4.75 -1.53 -0.11
C GLY A 34 4.95 -2.97 0.32
N ARG A 35 5.67 -3.79 -0.47
CA ARG A 35 6.04 -5.16 -0.09
C ARG A 35 6.92 -5.17 1.15
N ARG A 36 7.86 -4.22 1.26
CA ARG A 36 8.71 -4.06 2.44
C ARG A 36 7.91 -3.71 3.69
N ILE A 37 6.98 -2.74 3.62
CA ILE A 37 6.08 -2.41 4.74
C ILE A 37 5.33 -3.66 5.21
N ARG A 38 4.68 -4.36 4.27
CA ARG A 38 3.93 -5.58 4.56
C ARG A 38 4.79 -6.65 5.24
N ALA A 39 5.99 -6.88 4.72
CA ALA A 39 6.92 -7.86 5.29
C ALA A 39 7.38 -7.47 6.70
N THR A 40 7.70 -6.20 6.94
CA THR A 40 8.10 -5.70 8.26
C THR A 40 6.97 -5.86 9.27
N ILE A 41 5.74 -5.45 8.92
CA ILE A 41 4.57 -5.61 9.80
C ILE A 41 4.39 -7.09 10.14
N HIS A 42 4.36 -7.96 9.14
CA HIS A 42 4.21 -9.40 9.37
C HIS A 42 5.33 -9.98 10.24
N LYS A 43 6.59 -9.58 10.02
CA LYS A 43 7.73 -10.03 10.82
C LYS A 43 7.62 -9.60 12.29
N CYS A 44 7.16 -8.38 12.54
CA CYS A 44 7.10 -7.81 13.88
C CYS A 44 5.84 -8.21 14.66
N THR A 45 4.71 -8.46 13.99
CA THR A 45 3.41 -8.67 14.65
C THR A 45 2.77 -10.02 14.34
N GLY A 46 3.21 -10.72 13.29
CA GLY A 46 2.55 -11.92 12.77
C GLY A 46 1.25 -11.64 12.01
N ILE A 47 0.84 -10.37 11.86
CA ILE A 47 -0.44 -10.01 11.25
C ILE A 47 -0.25 -9.77 9.74
N PRO A 48 -0.97 -10.50 8.86
CA PRO A 48 -0.93 -10.23 7.43
C PRO A 48 -1.70 -8.96 7.10
N VAL A 49 -1.11 -8.09 6.28
CA VAL A 49 -1.74 -6.85 5.80
C VAL A 49 -1.75 -6.79 4.27
N GLY A 50 -2.69 -6.03 3.72
CA GLY A 50 -2.72 -5.61 2.33
C GLY A 50 -2.23 -4.18 2.22
N VAL A 51 -1.58 -3.84 1.09
CA VAL A 51 -1.12 -2.48 0.79
C VAL A 51 -1.71 -2.03 -0.54
N GLY A 52 -2.40 -0.90 -0.52
CA GLY A 52 -2.88 -0.22 -1.72
C GLY A 52 -2.22 1.14 -1.86
N ILE A 53 -1.74 1.45 -3.06
CA ILE A 53 -1.05 2.70 -3.36
C ILE A 53 -1.83 3.42 -4.45
N GLY A 54 -2.01 4.73 -4.29
CA GLY A 54 -2.74 5.56 -5.25
C GLY A 54 -2.62 7.05 -4.91
N PRO A 55 -2.95 7.93 -5.87
CA PRO A 55 -2.75 9.38 -5.72
C PRO A 55 -3.76 10.03 -4.76
N THR A 56 -4.83 9.32 -4.40
CA THR A 56 -5.82 9.75 -3.40
C THR A 56 -6.10 8.63 -2.41
N LYS A 57 -6.54 8.99 -1.19
CA LYS A 57 -6.95 8.00 -0.16
C LYS A 57 -7.99 7.01 -0.70
N THR A 58 -8.95 7.48 -1.50
CA THR A 58 -9.97 6.63 -2.12
C THR A 58 -9.38 5.61 -3.10
N LEU A 59 -8.47 6.03 -3.98
CA LEU A 59 -7.82 5.12 -4.93
C LEU A 59 -6.88 4.14 -4.22
N ALA A 60 -6.16 4.59 -3.19
CA ALA A 60 -5.35 3.71 -2.34
C ALA A 60 -6.22 2.65 -1.64
N LYS A 61 -7.39 3.03 -1.13
CA LYS A 61 -8.34 2.09 -0.51
C LYS A 61 -8.90 1.07 -1.51
N LEU A 62 -9.23 1.51 -2.73
CA LEU A 62 -9.66 0.63 -3.82
C LEU A 62 -8.54 -0.32 -4.27
N ALA A 63 -7.31 0.16 -4.36
CA ALA A 63 -6.13 -0.65 -4.63
C ALA A 63 -5.94 -1.72 -3.54
N ASN A 64 -6.07 -1.34 -2.25
CA ASN A 64 -5.95 -2.26 -1.12
C ASN A 64 -7.05 -3.34 -1.15
N TYR A 65 -8.28 -2.96 -1.48
CA TYR A 65 -9.38 -3.91 -1.70
C TYR A 65 -9.02 -4.95 -2.77
N THR A 66 -8.44 -4.51 -3.89
CA THR A 66 -7.97 -5.40 -4.97
C THR A 66 -6.83 -6.30 -4.50
N ALA A 67 -5.86 -5.74 -3.76
CA ALA A 67 -4.71 -6.47 -3.22
C ALA A 67 -5.13 -7.62 -2.29
N LYS A 68 -6.15 -7.38 -1.46
CA LYS A 68 -6.69 -8.41 -0.55
C LYS A 68 -7.51 -9.46 -1.30
N ARG A 69 -8.34 -9.07 -2.26
CA ARG A 69 -9.21 -10.00 -3.01
C ARG A 69 -8.44 -10.92 -3.95
N LEU A 70 -7.39 -10.39 -4.59
CA LEU A 70 -6.59 -11.12 -5.58
C LEU A 70 -5.20 -11.43 -5.02
N LEU A 71 -5.13 -11.88 -3.77
CA LEU A 71 -3.87 -12.06 -3.04
C LEU A 71 -2.86 -12.95 -3.80
N SER A 72 -3.35 -14.02 -4.44
CA SER A 72 -2.52 -14.93 -5.25
C SER A 72 -1.89 -14.28 -6.49
N HIS A 73 -2.54 -13.26 -7.06
CA HIS A 73 -2.07 -12.57 -8.27
C HIS A 73 -1.27 -11.31 -7.95
N THR A 74 -1.60 -10.64 -6.84
CA THR A 74 -1.03 -9.34 -6.48
C THR A 74 0.11 -9.45 -5.46
N GLY A 75 0.20 -10.57 -4.74
CA GLY A 75 1.12 -10.70 -3.61
C GLY A 75 0.79 -9.77 -2.44
N GLY A 76 -0.44 -9.24 -2.39
CA GLY A 76 -0.91 -8.37 -1.31
C GLY A 76 -0.50 -6.90 -1.43
N VAL A 77 0.00 -6.48 -2.60
CA VAL A 77 0.32 -5.08 -2.91
C VAL A 77 -0.22 -4.73 -4.28
N VAL A 78 -0.96 -3.62 -4.39
CA VAL A 78 -1.43 -3.07 -5.66
C VAL A 78 -1.10 -1.59 -5.72
N ASP A 79 -0.46 -1.18 -6.80
CA ASP A 79 -0.16 0.22 -7.11
C ASP A 79 -1.04 0.71 -8.26
N ARG A 80 -1.80 1.77 -8.00
CA ARG A 80 -2.65 2.49 -8.95
C ARG A 80 -2.15 3.93 -9.16
N GLY A 81 -0.89 4.21 -8.86
CA GLY A 81 -0.20 5.44 -9.26
C GLY A 81 -0.33 5.64 -10.77
N PHE A 82 -0.56 6.89 -11.20
CA PHE A 82 -0.74 7.23 -12.61
C PHE A 82 0.40 6.65 -13.46
N ASN A 83 0.06 5.66 -14.28
CA ASN A 83 0.90 5.21 -15.37
C ASN A 83 0.12 5.59 -16.64
N GLU A 84 0.51 6.66 -17.33
CA GLU A 84 -0.06 7.10 -18.63
C GLU A 84 0.27 6.09 -19.76
N GLY A 85 0.17 4.79 -19.50
CA GLY A 85 0.59 3.74 -20.42
C GLY A 85 -0.37 2.55 -20.55
N THR A 86 -1.34 2.40 -19.65
CA THR A 86 -2.37 1.35 -19.81
C THR A 86 -3.67 2.02 -20.19
N GLY A 87 -3.79 2.33 -21.47
CA GLY A 87 -5.08 2.55 -22.10
C GLY A 87 -5.98 1.37 -21.75
N LEU A 88 -7.08 1.65 -21.08
CA LEU A 88 -8.25 0.77 -21.09
C LEU A 88 -8.70 0.69 -22.55
N ARG A 89 -8.14 -0.28 -23.28
CA ARG A 89 -8.83 -0.96 -24.36
C ARG A 89 -9.53 -2.13 -23.71
N GLU A 90 -10.79 -1.89 -23.35
CA GLU A 90 -12.00 -2.62 -23.76
C GLU A 90 -13.20 -2.02 -23.02
#